data_AF-A0A645HW36-F1
#
_entry.id   AF-A0A645HW36-F1
#
_cell.length_a   1.000
_cell.length_b   1.000
_cell.length_c   1.000
_cell.angle_alpha   90.00
_cell.angle_beta   90.00
_cell.angle_gamma   90.00
#
_symmetry.space_group_name_H-M   'P 1'
#
loop_
_entity.id
_entity.type
_entity.pdbx_description
1 polymer ?
#
loop_
_entity_poly.entity_id
_entity_poly.type
_entity_poly.pdbx_seq_one_letter_code
_entity_poly.pdbx_strand_id
1 'polypeptide(L)'
;MKNLTKVPVNVTVSSLKAASGGALTFTDVDPADKTWAALNASDSKKYIALGIKAKDSAGWTAGYSTATHYAVKDTASLIGSLPTSTSGTLTLTANFGLAFDAAFTAKHNLVFLFNLV
;
A
#
# COMPACT_ATOMS: atom_id res chain seq x y z
N MET A 1 0.36 10.90 -7.76
CA MET A 1 1.71 10.97 -8.37
C MET A 1 1.59 11.63 -9.72
N LYS A 2 2.56 12.46 -10.14
CA LYS A 2 2.54 13.17 -11.42
C LYS A 2 3.77 12.81 -12.24
N ASN A 3 3.59 12.38 -13.49
CA ASN A 3 4.69 12.18 -14.42
C ASN A 3 5.02 13.51 -15.09
N LEU A 4 6.21 14.04 -14.86
CA LEU A 4 6.71 15.28 -15.49
C LEU A 4 7.79 15.01 -16.55
N THR A 5 8.05 13.75 -16.87
CA THR A 5 9.01 13.36 -17.90
C THR A 5 8.42 13.51 -19.31
N LYS A 6 9.28 13.39 -20.33
CA LYS A 6 8.90 13.48 -21.75
C LYS A 6 8.43 12.16 -22.35
N VAL A 7 8.45 11.08 -21.57
CA VAL A 7 7.99 9.75 -21.98
C VAL A 7 7.04 9.16 -20.92
N PRO A 8 6.26 8.12 -21.24
CA PRO A 8 5.50 7.40 -20.21
C PRO A 8 6.45 6.78 -19.16
N VAL A 9 5.94 6.59 -17.94
CA VAL A 9 6.67 5.92 -16.87
C VAL A 9 5.87 4.76 -16.31
N ASN A 10 6.50 3.60 -16.18
CA ASN A 10 5.95 2.47 -15.45
C ASN A 10 6.15 2.71 -13.95
N VAL A 11 5.08 2.56 -13.17
CA VAL A 11 5.09 2.74 -11.72
C VAL A 11 4.91 1.40 -11.04
N THR A 12 5.93 0.98 -10.31
CA THR A 12 5.94 -0.27 -9.56
C THR A 12 6.03 0.02 -8.07
N VAL A 13 5.19 -0.62 -7.27
CA VAL A 13 5.42 -0.69 -5.82
C VAL A 13 6.55 -1.70 -5.63
N SER A 14 7.73 -1.21 -5.26
CA SER A 14 8.91 -2.05 -5.05
C SER A 14 8.90 -2.68 -3.66
N SER A 15 8.45 -1.93 -2.65
CA SER A 15 8.27 -2.44 -1.30
C SER A 15 7.28 -1.59 -0.51
N LEU A 16 6.51 -2.22 0.35
CA LEU A 16 5.74 -1.59 1.40
C LEU A 16 5.98 -2.37 2.69
N LYS A 17 6.66 -1.80 3.67
CA LYS A 17 7.09 -2.55 4.88
C LYS A 17 6.92 -1.73 6.15
N ALA A 18 6.50 -2.39 7.24
CA ALA A 18 6.54 -1.79 8.57
C ALA A 18 7.94 -1.27 8.91
N ALA A 19 8.00 -0.14 9.59
CA ALA A 19 9.22 0.52 10.02
C ALA A 19 9.09 0.95 11.50
N SER A 20 10.21 0.98 12.21
CA SER A 20 10.25 1.47 13.58
C SER A 20 9.99 2.98 13.67
N GLY A 21 9.46 3.43 14.81
CA GLY A 21 9.35 4.85 15.14
C GLY A 21 7.92 5.39 15.26
N GLY A 22 6.92 4.51 15.27
CA GLY A 22 5.60 4.80 15.84
C GLY A 22 5.46 4.22 17.26
N ALA A 23 4.32 4.46 17.91
CA ALA A 23 3.97 3.84 19.20
C ALA A 23 3.82 2.30 19.08
N LEU A 24 3.45 1.81 17.89
CA LEU A 24 3.37 0.39 17.56
C LEU A 24 4.21 0.09 16.31
N THR A 25 4.74 -1.13 16.24
CA THR A 25 5.28 -1.72 15.01
C THR A 25 4.42 -2.92 14.67
N PHE A 26 3.53 -2.78 13.69
CA PHE A 26 2.65 -3.86 13.29
C PHE A 26 3.41 -4.95 12.52
N THR A 27 2.94 -6.18 12.65
CA THR A 27 3.27 -7.29 11.76
C THR A 27 2.28 -7.28 10.60
N ASP A 28 2.77 -7.10 9.38
CA ASP A 28 1.96 -7.17 8.16
C ASP A 28 1.56 -8.63 7.89
N VAL A 29 0.26 -8.88 7.69
CA VAL A 29 -0.31 -10.21 7.42
C VAL A 29 -1.28 -10.15 6.23
N ASP A 30 -1.69 -11.30 5.67
CA ASP A 30 -2.71 -11.32 4.63
C ASP A 30 -4.08 -10.91 5.24
N PRO A 31 -4.93 -10.15 4.52
CA PRO A 31 -6.26 -9.80 5.01
C PRO A 31 -7.13 -11.02 5.36
N ALA A 32 -6.89 -12.20 4.78
CA ALA A 32 -7.64 -13.42 5.09
C ALA A 32 -7.13 -14.16 6.34
N ASP A 33 -5.93 -13.84 6.86
CA ASP A 33 -5.30 -14.58 7.97
C ASP A 33 -5.92 -14.29 9.34
N LYS A 34 -6.88 -13.36 9.41
CA LYS A 34 -7.46 -12.87 10.66
C LYS A 34 -8.95 -12.66 10.51
N THR A 35 -9.68 -12.98 11.58
CA THR A 35 -11.04 -12.48 11.80
C THR A 35 -10.94 -11.13 12.50
N TRP A 36 -10.70 -10.06 11.74
CA TRP A 36 -10.34 -8.73 12.26
C TRP A 36 -11.26 -8.19 13.36
N ALA A 37 -12.57 -8.38 13.22
CA ALA A 37 -13.55 -7.94 14.22
C ALA A 37 -13.49 -8.71 15.55
N ALA A 38 -12.85 -9.89 15.58
CA ALA A 38 -12.73 -10.74 16.77
C ALA A 38 -11.36 -10.64 17.44
N LEU A 39 -10.45 -9.79 16.95
CA LEU A 39 -9.14 -9.62 17.57
C LEU A 39 -9.25 -8.96 18.93
N ASN A 40 -8.59 -9.54 19.93
CA ASN A 40 -8.48 -8.93 21.26
C ASN A 40 -7.56 -7.69 21.21
N ALA A 41 -7.39 -7.01 22.35
CA ALA A 41 -6.58 -5.80 22.43
C ALA A 41 -5.08 -6.03 22.12
N SER A 42 -4.53 -7.20 22.47
CA SER A 42 -3.13 -7.52 22.16
C SER A 42 -2.93 -7.71 20.66
N ASP A 43 -3.81 -8.49 20.01
CA ASP A 43 -3.71 -8.78 18.58
C ASP A 43 -4.05 -7.56 17.71
N SER A 44 -5.01 -6.73 18.15
CA SER A 44 -5.34 -5.47 17.47
C SER A 44 -4.16 -4.51 17.41
N LYS A 45 -3.29 -4.52 18.44
CA LYS A 45 -2.05 -3.72 18.48
C LYS A 45 -0.86 -4.40 17.80
N LYS A 46 -1.02 -5.63 17.30
CA LYS A 46 0.06 -6.45 16.75
C LYS A 46 -0.04 -6.65 15.25
N TYR A 47 -1.22 -6.88 14.70
CA TYR A 47 -1.39 -7.25 13.28
C TYR A 47 -2.10 -6.17 12.48
N ILE A 48 -1.69 -6.05 11.21
CA ILE A 48 -2.37 -5.22 10.20
C ILE A 48 -2.25 -5.91 8.84
N ALA A 49 -3.23 -5.73 7.96
CA ALA A 49 -3.07 -6.02 6.54
C ALA A 49 -3.14 -4.69 5.78
N LEU A 50 -2.01 -3.97 5.73
CA LEU A 50 -1.90 -2.72 4.98
C LEU A 50 -1.64 -3.00 3.50
N GLY A 51 -2.29 -2.28 2.62
CA GLY A 51 -2.09 -2.40 1.18
C GLY A 51 -2.24 -1.09 0.43
N ILE A 52 -1.77 -1.11 -0.80
CA ILE A 52 -1.83 0.02 -1.73
C ILE A 52 -2.28 -0.45 -3.12
N LYS A 53 -3.05 0.39 -3.81
CA LYS A 53 -3.47 0.16 -5.20
C LYS A 53 -3.77 1.46 -5.92
N ALA A 54 -3.95 1.40 -7.25
CA ALA A 54 -4.58 2.48 -8.00
C ALA A 54 -5.98 2.76 -7.42
N LYS A 55 -6.29 4.04 -7.20
CA LYS A 55 -7.59 4.47 -6.67
C LYS A 55 -8.70 4.26 -7.70
N ASP A 56 -8.41 4.67 -8.93
CA ASP A 56 -9.30 4.65 -10.08
C ASP A 56 -8.45 4.61 -11.36
N SER A 57 -9.10 4.62 -12.53
CA SER A 57 -8.43 4.62 -13.83
C SER A 57 -7.86 5.98 -14.24
N ALA A 58 -8.13 7.06 -13.48
CA ALA A 58 -7.80 8.40 -13.94
C ALA A 58 -6.28 8.59 -14.03
N GLY A 59 -5.83 8.97 -15.23
CA GLY A 59 -4.44 9.26 -15.54
C GLY A 59 -3.53 8.05 -15.80
N TRP A 60 -4.05 6.83 -15.61
CA TRP A 60 -3.34 5.59 -15.92
C TRP A 60 -3.63 5.14 -17.36
N THR A 61 -2.62 4.55 -18.02
CA THR A 61 -2.83 3.86 -19.29
C THR A 61 -3.72 2.63 -19.10
N ALA A 62 -4.53 2.29 -20.10
CA ALA A 62 -5.34 1.07 -20.11
C ALA A 62 -4.46 -0.17 -19.83
N GLY A 63 -4.97 -1.09 -19.01
CA GLY A 63 -4.21 -2.26 -18.54
C GLY A 63 -3.48 -2.05 -17.20
N TYR A 64 -3.74 -0.95 -16.49
CA TYR A 64 -3.28 -0.78 -15.10
C TYR A 64 -3.89 -1.85 -14.18
N SER A 65 -3.17 -2.18 -13.11
CA SER A 65 -3.57 -3.13 -12.08
C SER A 65 -4.53 -2.49 -11.08
N THR A 66 -5.66 -3.17 -10.85
CA THR A 66 -6.62 -2.85 -9.78
C THR A 66 -6.36 -3.67 -8.51
N ALA A 67 -5.41 -4.61 -8.55
CA ALA A 67 -5.09 -5.48 -7.43
C ALA A 67 -4.38 -4.71 -6.31
N THR A 68 -4.67 -5.10 -5.07
CA THR A 68 -3.97 -4.56 -3.89
C THR A 68 -2.59 -5.22 -3.76
N HIS A 69 -1.55 -4.40 -3.72
CA HIS A 69 -0.25 -4.81 -3.22
C HIS A 69 -0.26 -4.67 -1.69
N TYR A 70 -0.36 -5.80 -0.98
CA TYR A 70 -0.29 -5.84 0.48
C TYR A 70 1.15 -5.85 0.96
N ALA A 71 1.41 -5.22 2.10
CA ALA A 71 2.73 -5.10 2.73
C ALA A 71 3.35 -6.46 3.10
N VAL A 72 2.51 -7.48 3.35
CA VAL A 72 2.96 -8.86 3.59
C VAL A 72 3.61 -9.48 2.33
N LYS A 73 3.35 -8.93 1.13
CA LYS A 73 3.95 -9.42 -0.11
C LYS A 73 5.33 -8.80 -0.31
N ASP A 74 6.36 -9.64 -0.32
CA ASP A 74 7.73 -9.20 -0.60
C ASP A 74 8.03 -8.98 -2.09
N THR A 75 7.13 -9.38 -2.99
CA THR A 75 7.33 -9.27 -4.44
C THR A 75 6.81 -7.94 -4.97
N ALA A 76 7.67 -7.19 -5.68
CA ALA A 76 7.29 -5.96 -6.35
C ALA A 76 6.09 -6.14 -7.29
N SER A 77 5.24 -5.12 -7.41
CA SER A 77 4.02 -5.18 -8.23
C SER A 77 3.87 -3.94 -9.09
N LEU A 78 3.78 -4.14 -10.41
CA LEU A 78 3.48 -3.08 -11.36
C LEU A 78 2.04 -2.58 -11.13
N ILE A 79 1.89 -1.28 -10.89
CA ILE A 79 0.58 -0.64 -10.82
C ILE A 79 0.10 -0.28 -12.22
N GLY A 80 0.97 0.28 -13.05
CA GLY A 80 0.61 0.66 -14.41
C GLY A 80 1.55 1.70 -14.97
N SER A 81 1.20 2.22 -16.14
CA SER A 81 1.95 3.27 -16.82
C SER A 81 1.24 4.62 -16.68
N LEU A 82 2.01 5.68 -16.42
CA LEU A 82 1.54 7.06 -16.46
C LEU A 82 2.06 7.73 -17.74
N PRO A 83 1.18 8.18 -18.65
CA PRO A 83 1.57 9.00 -19.78
C PRO A 83 2.29 10.29 -19.36
N THR A 84 2.91 10.97 -20.33
CA THR A 84 3.58 12.25 -20.08
C THR A 84 2.63 13.30 -19.54
N SER A 85 3.07 14.09 -18.56
CA SER A 85 2.30 15.19 -17.96
C SER A 85 0.96 14.80 -17.32
N THR A 86 0.73 13.51 -17.05
CA THR A 86 -0.49 13.04 -16.35
C THR A 86 -0.24 12.78 -14.87
N SER A 87 -1.34 12.69 -14.12
CA SER A 87 -1.34 12.31 -12.71
C SER A 87 -2.19 11.08 -12.49
N GLY A 88 -1.65 10.08 -11.80
CA GLY A 88 -2.40 8.94 -11.29
C GLY A 88 -2.53 8.99 -9.78
N THR A 89 -3.64 8.48 -9.28
CA THR A 89 -3.93 8.44 -7.84
C THR A 89 -3.82 7.01 -7.31
N LEU A 90 -3.19 6.88 -6.14
CA LEU A 90 -3.16 5.64 -5.37
C LEU A 90 -4.00 5.82 -4.11
N THR A 91 -4.50 4.71 -3.57
CA THR A 91 -5.15 4.67 -2.26
C THR A 91 -4.50 3.62 -1.39
N LEU A 92 -4.37 3.92 -0.11
CA LEU A 92 -4.09 2.93 0.92
C LEU A 92 -5.41 2.24 1.32
N THR A 93 -5.29 1.00 1.74
CA THR A 93 -6.37 0.21 2.33
C THR A 93 -5.79 -0.60 3.48
N ALA A 94 -6.60 -0.89 4.49
CA ALA A 94 -6.14 -1.68 5.62
C ALA A 94 -7.27 -2.52 6.21
N ASN A 95 -6.92 -3.73 6.65
CA ASN A 95 -7.69 -4.46 7.65
C ASN A 95 -6.91 -4.43 8.97
N PHE A 96 -7.62 -4.16 10.07
CA PHE A 96 -7.04 -4.00 11.40
C PHE A 96 -8.05 -4.41 12.48
N GLY A 97 -7.55 -4.77 13.66
CA GLY A 97 -8.40 -5.09 14.81
C GLY A 97 -9.11 -3.86 15.37
N LEU A 98 -10.21 -4.06 16.07
CA LEU A 98 -11.05 -2.95 16.56
C LEU A 98 -10.84 -2.62 18.05
N ALA A 99 -10.03 -3.42 18.77
CA ALA A 99 -9.86 -3.32 20.21
C ALA A 99 -8.64 -2.44 20.60
N PHE A 100 -8.62 -1.19 20.14
CA PHE A 100 -7.65 -0.19 20.60
C PHE A 100 -8.17 0.55 21.83
N ASP A 101 -7.34 0.70 22.85
CA ASP A 101 -7.65 1.41 24.11
C ASP A 101 -7.20 2.88 24.10
N ALA A 102 -6.46 3.29 23.08
CA ALA A 102 -5.98 4.65 22.88
C ALA A 102 -5.65 4.88 21.39
N ALA A 103 -5.31 6.12 21.04
CA ALA A 103 -4.73 6.42 19.74
C ALA A 103 -3.28 5.92 19.67
N PHE A 104 -2.94 5.18 18.61
CA PHE A 104 -1.58 4.71 18.35
C PHE A 104 -1.11 5.18 16.98
N THR A 105 0.21 5.32 16.83
CA THR A 105 0.86 5.59 15.56
C THR A 105 1.73 4.40 15.15
N ALA A 106 1.82 4.16 13.85
CA ALA A 106 2.74 3.20 13.24
C ALA A 106 3.40 3.83 12.03
N LYS A 107 4.54 3.30 11.61
CA LYS A 107 5.26 3.75 10.42
C LYS A 107 5.42 2.60 9.43
N HIS A 108 5.28 2.93 8.15
CA HIS A 108 5.61 2.05 7.04
C HIS A 108 6.44 2.82 6.02
N ASN A 109 7.44 2.15 5.45
CA ASN A 109 8.22 2.65 4.34
C ASN A 109 7.61 2.14 3.04
N LEU A 110 7.26 3.08 2.15
CA LEU A 110 6.73 2.81 0.82
C LEU A 110 7.78 3.25 -0.21
N VAL A 111 8.23 2.31 -1.04
CA VAL A 111 9.22 2.54 -2.09
C VAL A 111 8.59 2.25 -3.44
N PHE A 112 8.69 3.23 -4.33
CA PHE A 112 8.31 3.09 -5.73
C PHE A 112 9.55 2.95 -6.60
N LEU A 113 9.44 2.12 -7.65
CA LEU A 113 10.37 2.09 -8.76
C LEU A 113 9.67 2.69 -9.98
N PHE A 114 10.33 3.65 -10.63
CA PHE A 114 9.87 4.28 -11.85
C PHE A 114 10.82 3.94 -13.00
N ASN A 115 10.29 3.33 -14.06
CA ASN A 115 11.06 3.00 -15.27
C ASN A 115 10.50 3.80 -16.45
N LEU A 116 11.38 4.40 -17.24
CA LEU A 116 11.00 5.05 -18.50
C LEU A 116 10.53 3.97 -19.51
N VAL A 117 9.53 4.31 -20.31
CA VAL A 117 9.00 3.46 -21.40
C VAL A 117 9.49 3.97 -22.74
#